data_AF-A0A0C9Y2S1-F1
#
_entry.id   AF-A0A0C9Y2S1-F1
#
_cell.length_a   1.000
_cell.length_b   1.000
_cell.length_c   1.000
_cell.angle_alpha   90.00
_cell.angle_beta   90.00
_cell.angle_gamma   90.00
#
_symmetry.space_group_name_H-M   'P 1'
#
loop_
_entity.id
_entity.type
_entity.pdbx_description
1 polymer ?
#
loop_
_entity_poly.entity_id
_entity_poly.type
_entity_poly.pdbx_seq_one_letter_code
_entity_poly.pdbx_strand_id
1 'polypeptide(L)'
;MTKLANIQFFLIFLRAILDPDQFWVEELCRANNDRLFGGSVSKANEKMYTEVQGLIANHAYSVLRAVECKGKRFVVIRNPWGFRE
;
A
#
# COMPACT_ATOMS: atom_id res chain seq x y z
N MET A 1 -12.06 -21.43 17.37
CA MET A 1 -12.49 -20.49 16.31
C MET A 1 -12.77 -19.14 16.96
N THR A 2 -11.75 -18.31 17.09
CA THR A 2 -11.89 -16.94 17.60
C THR A 2 -12.59 -16.12 16.51
N LYS A 3 -13.81 -15.66 16.78
CA LYS A 3 -14.48 -14.66 15.94
C LYS A 3 -13.58 -13.42 15.92
N LEU A 4 -12.92 -13.17 14.80
CA LEU A 4 -12.35 -11.86 14.47
C LEU A 4 -13.52 -10.91 14.19
N ALA A 5 -14.18 -10.43 15.24
CA ALA A 5 -15.21 -9.41 15.12
C ALA A 5 -14.54 -8.03 15.03
N ASN A 6 -15.04 -7.20 14.10
CA ASN A 6 -14.74 -5.77 13.90
C ASN A 6 -13.49 -5.42 13.06
N ILE A 7 -13.26 -6.11 11.93
CA ILE A 7 -12.35 -5.59 10.89
C ILE A 7 -13.17 -4.72 9.94
N GLN A 8 -12.77 -3.46 9.78
CA GLN A 8 -13.34 -2.55 8.79
C GLN A 8 -12.40 -2.45 7.59
N PHE A 9 -12.99 -2.49 6.39
CA PHE A 9 -12.25 -2.32 5.14
C PHE A 9 -12.58 -0.96 4.53
N PHE A 10 -11.55 -0.25 4.11
CA PHE A 10 -11.66 1.00 3.36
C PHE A 10 -10.90 0.87 2.05
N LEU A 11 -11.45 1.43 0.97
CA LEU A 11 -10.76 1.59 -0.29
C LEU A 11 -10.41 3.07 -0.47
N ILE A 12 -9.12 3.35 -0.65
CA ILE A 12 -8.62 4.71 -0.82
C ILE A 12 -8.03 4.84 -2.22
N PHE A 13 -8.54 5.78 -3.00
CA PHE A 13 -7.89 6.18 -4.24
C PHE A 13 -6.83 7.23 -3.90
N LEU A 14 -5.56 6.96 -4.21
CA LEU A 14 -4.46 7.88 -3.89
C LEU A 14 -4.68 9.30 -4.46
N ARG A 15 -5.36 9.42 -5.60
CA ARG A 15 -5.71 10.72 -6.22
C ARG A 15 -6.77 11.52 -5.45
N ALA A 16 -7.48 10.88 -4.52
CA ALA A 16 -8.51 11.51 -3.70
C ALA A 16 -7.99 11.93 -2.31
N ILE A 17 -6.70 11.68 -2.01
CA ILE A 17 -6.08 12.16 -0.78
C ILE A 17 -5.83 13.68 -0.93
N LEU A 18 -6.53 14.48 -0.12
CA LEU A 18 -6.44 15.94 -0.17
C LEU A 18 -5.20 16.47 0.56
N ASP A 19 -4.83 15.83 1.67
CA ASP A 19 -3.65 16.16 2.45
C ASP A 19 -2.72 14.93 2.55
N PRO A 20 -1.69 14.85 1.69
CA PRO A 20 -0.72 13.76 1.73
C PRO A 20 0.12 13.74 3.01
N ASP A 21 0.33 14.88 3.67
CA ASP A 21 1.14 14.97 4.89
C ASP A 21 0.36 14.41 6.08
N GLN A 22 -0.91 14.80 6.21
CA GLN A 22 -1.80 14.22 7.20
C GLN A 22 -1.95 12.72 6.99
N PHE A 23 -2.20 12.28 5.75
CA PHE A 23 -2.30 10.85 5.43
C PHE A 23 -1.02 10.09 5.75
N TRP A 24 0.15 10.68 5.49
CA TRP A 24 1.42 10.06 5.82
C TRP A 24 1.54 9.79 7.32
N VAL A 25 1.30 10.81 8.16
CA VAL A 25 1.48 10.75 9.61
C VAL A 25 0.39 9.92 10.29
N GLU A 26 -0.87 10.20 9.99
CA GLU A 26 -2.02 9.65 10.73
C GLU A 26 -2.43 8.26 10.25
N GLU A 27 -2.12 7.92 8.99
CA GLU A 27 -2.56 6.66 8.37
C GLU A 27 -1.36 5.78 8.02
N LEU A 28 -0.54 6.18 7.04
CA LEU A 28 0.45 5.28 6.44
C LEU A 28 1.59 4.88 7.40
N CYS A 29 2.05 5.79 8.25
CA CYS A 29 3.03 5.51 9.30
C CYS A 29 2.52 4.53 10.38
N ARG A 30 1.21 4.28 10.45
CA ARG A 30 0.61 3.31 11.39
C ARG A 30 0.48 1.90 10.81
N ALA A 31 0.93 1.68 9.56
CA ALA A 31 0.96 0.36 8.94
C ALA A 31 1.63 -0.69 9.83
N ASN A 32 0.98 -1.85 9.98
CA ASN A 32 1.38 -2.97 10.85
C ASN A 32 1.52 -2.66 12.35
N ASN A 33 1.08 -1.47 12.80
CA ASN A 33 0.94 -1.17 14.22
C ASN A 33 -0.49 -1.40 14.69
N ASP A 34 -1.47 -0.79 14.02
CA ASP A 34 -2.90 -0.92 14.38
C ASP A 34 -3.82 -1.18 13.18
N ARG A 35 -3.27 -1.14 11.96
CA ARG A 35 -4.01 -1.36 10.71
C ARG A 35 -3.11 -1.98 9.65
N LEU A 36 -3.74 -2.61 8.67
CA LEU A 36 -3.07 -3.22 7.53
C LEU A 36 -3.35 -2.40 6.27
N PHE A 37 -2.33 -2.25 5.44
CA PHE A 37 -2.45 -1.63 4.13
C PHE A 37 -2.07 -2.62 3.03
N GLY A 38 -2.92 -2.69 2.01
CA GLY A 38 -2.61 -3.27 0.72
C GLY A 38 -2.79 -2.20 -0.36
N GLY A 39 -2.06 -2.33 -1.45
CA GLY A 39 -2.15 -1.39 -2.57
C GLY A 39 -1.84 -2.05 -3.90
N SER A 40 -2.35 -1.44 -4.97
CA SER A 40 -2.02 -1.82 -6.33
C SER A 40 -1.89 -0.57 -7.19
N VAL A 41 -1.11 -0.67 -8.25
CA VAL A 41 -1.06 0.36 -9.30
C VAL A 41 -2.03 -0.06 -10.39
N SER A 42 -3.11 0.70 -10.56
CA SER A 42 -4.10 0.45 -11.60
C SER A 42 -3.62 0.96 -12.95
N LYS A 43 -3.70 0.11 -13.97
CA LYS A 43 -3.44 0.49 -15.36
C LYS A 43 -4.51 -0.11 -16.26
N ALA A 44 -5.34 0.75 -16.83
CA ALA A 44 -6.46 0.34 -17.67
C ALA A 44 -5.94 -0.21 -19.02
N ASN A 45 -6.58 -1.27 -19.51
CA ASN A 45 -6.40 -1.82 -20.87
C ASN A 45 -5.04 -2.47 -21.18
N GLU A 46 -4.25 -2.80 -20.17
CA GLU A 46 -3.03 -3.58 -20.38
C GLU A 46 -3.21 -5.05 -20.02
N LYS A 47 -2.37 -5.91 -20.61
CA LYS A 47 -2.31 -7.33 -20.25
C LYS A 47 -2.04 -7.45 -18.75
N MET A 48 -2.56 -8.51 -18.14
CA MET A 48 -2.14 -8.87 -16.77
C MET A 48 -0.62 -8.88 -16.69
N TYR A 49 -0.08 -8.33 -15.59
CA TYR A 49 1.34 -8.33 -15.24
C TYR A 49 2.26 -7.39 -16.02
N THR A 50 1.75 -6.29 -16.59
CA THR A 50 2.62 -5.24 -17.12
C THR A 50 3.43 -4.58 -16.00
N GLU A 51 4.70 -4.29 -16.27
CA GLU A 51 5.59 -3.60 -15.34
C GLU A 51 5.43 -2.07 -15.44
N VAL A 52 5.36 -1.42 -14.28
CA VAL A 52 5.32 0.03 -14.10
C VAL A 52 6.35 0.39 -13.04
N GLN A 53 7.50 0.92 -13.48
CA GLN A 53 8.59 1.33 -12.57
C GLN A 53 9.05 0.20 -11.63
N GLY A 54 9.21 -1.02 -12.16
CA GLY A 54 9.57 -2.20 -11.37
C GLY A 54 8.40 -2.93 -10.69
N LEU A 55 7.22 -2.30 -10.60
CA LEU A 55 6.02 -2.90 -10.00
C LEU A 55 5.16 -3.60 -11.03
N ILE A 56 4.49 -4.66 -10.62
CA ILE A 56 3.50 -5.36 -11.44
C ILE A 56 2.16 -4.61 -11.33
N ALA A 57 1.65 -4.08 -12.42
CA ALA A 57 0.37 -3.40 -12.48
C ALA A 57 -0.79 -4.38 -12.25
N ASN A 58 -1.89 -3.86 -11.69
CA ASN A 58 -3.09 -4.63 -11.34
C ASN A 58 -2.79 -5.84 -10.42
N HIS A 59 -1.71 -5.76 -9.64
CA HIS A 59 -1.26 -6.75 -8.67
C HIS A 59 -1.24 -6.14 -7.27
N ALA A 60 -1.61 -6.93 -6.27
CA ALA A 60 -1.69 -6.45 -4.89
C ALA A 60 -0.34 -6.61 -4.17
N TYR A 61 0.09 -5.55 -3.52
CA TYR A 61 1.27 -5.50 -2.66
C TYR A 61 0.84 -5.22 -1.22
N SER A 62 1.59 -5.75 -0.25
CA SER A 62 1.41 -5.40 1.17
C SER A 62 2.34 -4.25 1.54
N VAL A 63 1.85 -3.26 2.28
CA VAL A 63 2.72 -2.25 2.89
C VAL A 63 3.25 -2.81 4.21
N LEU A 64 4.57 -2.92 4.32
CA LEU A 64 5.24 -3.44 5.52
C LEU A 64 5.51 -2.36 6.56
N ARG A 65 5.91 -1.16 6.11
CA ARG A 65 6.14 0.01 6.96
C ARG A 65 6.28 1.27 6.11
N ALA A 66 6.00 2.41 6.71
CA ALA A 66 6.35 3.73 6.17
C ALA A 66 7.36 4.39 7.11
N VAL A 67 8.48 4.86 6.57
CA VAL A 67 9.59 5.44 7.34
C VAL A 67 10.08 6.72 6.68
N GLU A 68 10.50 7.68 7.51
CA GLU A 68 11.18 8.87 7.03
C GLU A 68 12.66 8.80 7.40
N CYS A 69 13.54 9.08 6.45
CA CYS A 69 14.97 9.10 6.65
C CYS A 69 15.58 10.27 5.89
N LYS A 70 16.31 11.15 6.59
CA LYS A 70 16.96 12.34 6.02
C LYS A 70 16.01 13.22 5.20
N GLY A 71 14.79 13.46 5.71
CA GLY A 71 13.77 14.27 5.05
C GLY A 71 13.14 13.61 3.81
N LYS A 72 13.36 12.31 3.60
CA LYS A 72 12.73 11.54 2.52
C LYS A 72 11.85 10.45 3.07
N ARG A 73 10.66 10.32 2.47
CA ARG A 73 9.63 9.35 2.83
C ARG A 73 9.78 8.08 2.00
N PHE A 74 9.76 6.94 2.67
CA PHE A 74 9.90 5.62 2.05
C PHE A 74 8.79 4.69 2.52
N VAL A 75 8.18 3.99 1.57
CA VAL A 75 7.24 2.91 1.85
C VAL A 75 7.93 1.60 1.50
N VAL A 76 8.05 0.70 2.47
CA VAL A 76 8.50 -0.66 2.22
C VAL A 76 7.29 -1.49 1.88
N ILE A 77 7.28 -2.06 0.68
CA ILE A 77 6.20 -2.92 0.20
C ILE A 77 6.72 -4.33 -0.03
N ARG A 78 5.80 -5.31 -0.08
CA ARG A 78 6.11 -6.70 -0.37
C ARG A 78 5.25 -7.21 -1.51
N ASN A 79 5.90 -7.75 -2.53
CA ASN A 79 5.24 -8.59 -3.51
C ASN A 79 4.87 -9.94 -2.85
N PRO A 80 3.58 -10.32 -2.79
CA PRO A 80 3.17 -11.58 -2.18
C PRO A 80 3.73 -12.83 -2.88
N TRP A 81 4.16 -12.71 -4.14
CA TRP A 81 4.78 -13.83 -4.85
C TRP A 81 6.24 -14.11 -4.47
N GLY A 82 6.86 -13.23 -3.68
CA GLY A 82 8.23 -13.42 -3.21
C GLY A 82 9.30 -13.29 -4.29
N PHE A 83 8.98 -12.67 -5.43
CA PHE A 83 9.94 -12.29 -6.47
C PHE A 83 9.54 -10.95 -7.08
N ARG A 84 10.50 -10.22 -7.67
CA ARG A 84 10.33 -8.87 -8.26
C ARG A 84 9.80 -7.85 -7.24
N GLU A 85 10.75 -7.21 -6.57
CA GLU A 85 10.56 -6.14 -5.57
C GLU A 85 10.71 -4.75 -6.20
#